data_AF-A0A353X012-F1
#
_entry.id   AF-A0A353X012-F1
#
_cell.length_a   1.000
_cell.length_b   1.000
_cell.length_c   1.000
_cell.angle_alpha   90.00
_cell.angle_beta   90.00
_cell.angle_gamma   90.00
#
_symmetry.space_group_name_H-M   'P 1'
#
loop_
_entity.id
_entity.type
_entity.pdbx_description
1 polymer ?
#
loop_
_entity_poly.entity_id
_entity_poly.type
_entity_poly.pdbx_seq_one_letter_code
_entity_poly.pdbx_strand_id
1 'polypeptide(L)'
;MSTNKRKQILDNTGYWVEKVNLDLYDAIIRFMEANKMKRKDLAEHLGISKGRVSQILNDGEINFSMEKIIDIALKLGKYPSFEFVDKDAFLRNELRVKDVQPQVLQLNINQLDCIEVEKSGSEISTSSKMVSHQLTFN
;
A
#
# COMPACT_ATOMS: atom_id res chain seq x y z
N MET A 1 7.53 -23.99 -13.52
CA MET A 1 8.27 -24.31 -12.27
C MET A 1 7.94 -23.43 -11.04
N SER A 2 7.01 -22.45 -11.10
CA SER A 2 6.72 -21.51 -9.97
C SER A 2 5.69 -22.02 -8.94
N THR A 3 4.82 -22.97 -9.30
CA THR A 3 3.67 -23.40 -8.48
C THR A 3 4.05 -24.04 -7.15
N ASN A 4 5.21 -24.74 -7.07
CA ASN A 4 5.63 -25.43 -5.85
C ASN A 4 6.07 -24.45 -4.75
N LYS A 5 6.89 -23.44 -5.10
CA LYS A 5 7.32 -22.39 -4.15
C LYS A 5 6.13 -21.57 -3.63
N ARG A 6 5.15 -21.28 -4.48
CA ARG A 6 3.94 -20.56 -4.05
C ARG A 6 3.14 -21.34 -3.02
N LYS A 7 2.93 -22.64 -3.28
CA LYS A 7 2.24 -23.54 -2.36
C LYS A 7 2.95 -23.59 -0.99
N GLN A 8 4.28 -23.67 -0.97
CA GLN A 8 5.06 -23.65 0.27
C GLN A 8 4.84 -22.37 1.10
N ILE A 9 4.70 -21.21 0.45
CA ILE A 9 4.38 -19.95 1.14
C ILE A 9 2.95 -19.98 1.69
N LEU A 10 1.98 -20.48 0.91
CA LEU A 10 0.58 -20.56 1.34
C LEU A 10 0.35 -21.57 2.45
N ASP A 11 1.17 -22.62 2.51
CA ASP A 11 1.14 -23.60 3.59
C ASP A 11 1.91 -23.12 4.84
N ASN A 12 2.52 -21.92 4.80
CA ASN A 12 3.18 -21.32 5.95
C ASN A 12 2.21 -20.45 6.76
N THR A 13 2.02 -20.77 8.04
CA THR A 13 1.16 -20.00 8.95
C THR A 13 1.60 -18.53 9.07
N GLY A 14 2.91 -18.29 9.16
CA GLY A 14 3.48 -16.95 9.28
C GLY A 14 3.10 -16.05 8.10
N TYR A 15 2.98 -16.58 6.89
CA TYR A 15 2.51 -15.79 5.74
C TYR A 15 1.12 -15.20 5.96
N TRP A 16 0.18 -15.99 6.51
CA TRP A 16 -1.18 -15.52 6.76
C TRP A 16 -1.26 -14.56 7.95
N VAL A 17 -0.45 -14.79 8.99
CA VAL A 17 -0.31 -13.87 10.13
C VAL A 17 0.21 -12.52 9.65
N GLU A 18 1.31 -12.51 8.88
CA GLU A 18 1.88 -11.27 8.33
C GLU A 18 0.92 -10.57 7.38
N LYS A 19 0.13 -11.32 6.61
CA LYS A 19 -0.91 -10.73 5.75
C LYS A 19 -1.93 -9.95 6.57
N VAL A 20 -2.48 -10.55 7.63
CA VAL A 20 -3.44 -9.88 8.52
C VAL A 20 -2.80 -8.69 9.24
N ASN A 21 -1.56 -8.83 9.68
CA ASN A 21 -0.80 -7.75 10.31
C ASN A 21 -0.63 -6.56 9.36
N LEU A 22 -0.28 -6.82 8.10
CA LEU A 22 -0.14 -5.78 7.07
C LEU A 22 -1.47 -5.08 6.80
N ASP A 23 -2.55 -5.83 6.65
CA ASP A 23 -3.90 -5.28 6.44
C ASP A 23 -4.31 -4.37 7.62
N LEU A 24 -3.98 -4.78 8.85
CA LEU A 24 -4.25 -3.97 10.05
C LEU A 24 -3.37 -2.71 10.09
N TYR A 25 -2.08 -2.83 9.77
CA TYR A 25 -1.15 -1.70 9.70
C TYR A 25 -1.66 -0.64 8.71
N ASP A 26 -2.02 -1.06 7.50
CA ASP A 26 -2.54 -0.18 6.46
C ASP A 26 -3.85 0.51 6.90
N ALA A 27 -4.73 -0.23 7.60
CA ALA A 27 -5.94 0.35 8.17
C ALA A 27 -5.63 1.43 9.21
N ILE A 28 -4.63 1.20 10.07
CA ILE A 28 -4.17 2.17 11.07
C ILE A 28 -3.63 3.43 10.39
N ILE A 29 -2.73 3.28 9.41
CA ILE A 29 -2.11 4.41 8.71
C ILE A 29 -3.17 5.24 7.99
N ARG A 30 -4.05 4.61 7.20
CA ARG A 30 -5.14 5.30 6.50
C ARG A 30 -6.07 6.05 7.45
N PHE A 31 -6.37 5.44 8.59
CA PHE A 31 -7.19 6.09 9.62
C PHE A 31 -6.49 7.30 10.22
N MET A 32 -5.20 7.20 10.53
CA MET A 32 -4.42 8.34 11.03
C MET A 32 -4.38 9.49 10.02
N GLU A 33 -4.13 9.20 8.74
CA GLU A 33 -4.06 10.19 7.67
C GLU A 33 -5.41 10.89 7.47
N ALA A 34 -6.50 10.12 7.37
CA ALA A 34 -7.84 10.66 7.16
C ALA A 34 -8.29 11.58 8.30
N ASN A 35 -7.88 11.28 9.53
CA ASN A 35 -8.24 12.04 10.73
C ASN A 35 -7.15 13.03 11.18
N LYS A 36 -6.05 13.17 10.42
CA LYS A 36 -4.87 13.99 10.78
C LYS A 36 -4.36 13.74 12.21
N MET A 37 -4.44 12.49 12.66
CA MET A 37 -4.09 12.10 14.03
C MET A 37 -2.58 12.02 14.25
N LYS A 38 -2.12 12.49 15.40
CA LYS A 38 -0.76 12.24 15.88
C LYS A 38 -0.74 10.90 16.64
N ARG A 39 0.46 10.38 16.89
CA ARG A 39 0.67 9.10 17.59
C ARG A 39 0.01 9.05 18.98
N LYS A 40 -0.03 10.19 19.69
CA LYS A 40 -0.70 10.30 20.99
C LYS A 40 -2.21 10.07 20.86
N ASP A 41 -2.83 10.66 19.84
CA ASP A 41 -4.26 10.59 19.60
C ASP A 41 -4.66 9.16 19.21
N LEU A 42 -3.82 8.50 18.40
CA LEU A 42 -4.00 7.08 18.06
C LEU A 42 -3.94 6.18 19.30
N ALA A 43 -2.99 6.42 20.21
CA ALA A 43 -2.85 5.62 21.43
C ALA A 43 -4.11 5.68 22.30
N GLU A 44 -4.65 6.88 22.48
CA GLU A 44 -5.88 7.13 23.21
C GLU A 44 -7.09 6.48 22.50
N HIS A 45 -7.21 6.68 21.20
CA HIS A 45 -8.31 6.13 20.39
C HIS A 45 -8.34 4.59 20.40
N LEU A 46 -7.18 3.94 20.24
CA LEU A 46 -7.08 2.48 20.23
C LEU A 46 -7.11 1.87 21.65
N GLY A 47 -6.91 2.68 22.68
CA GLY A 47 -6.76 2.22 24.06
C GLY A 47 -5.52 1.32 24.23
N ILE A 48 -4.39 1.73 23.64
CA ILE A 48 -3.10 1.04 23.77
C ILE A 48 -2.01 2.02 24.23
N SER A 49 -0.93 1.51 24.82
CA SER A 49 0.14 2.38 25.33
C SER A 49 0.85 3.14 24.20
N LYS A 50 1.36 4.33 24.49
CA LYS A 50 2.17 5.12 23.54
C LYS A 50 3.40 4.35 23.05
N GLY A 51 4.02 3.57 23.93
CA GLY A 51 5.14 2.69 23.57
C GLY A 51 4.72 1.66 22.52
N ARG A 52 3.55 1.03 22.71
CA ARG A 52 3.04 0.06 21.73
C ARG A 52 2.71 0.70 20.39
N VAL A 53 2.12 1.89 20.38
CA VAL A 53 1.93 2.66 19.13
C VAL A 53 3.25 2.92 18.42
N SER A 54 4.28 3.34 19.15
CA SER A 54 5.59 3.60 18.55
C SER A 54 6.21 2.35 17.94
N GLN A 55 6.11 1.18 18.59
CA GLN A 55 6.59 -0.10 18.05
C GLN A 55 5.88 -0.46 16.74
N ILE A 56 4.55 -0.32 16.70
CA ILE A 56 3.78 -0.58 15.49
C ILE A 56 4.22 0.36 14.36
N LEU A 57 4.33 1.65 14.63
CA LEU A 57 4.59 2.67 13.60
C LEU A 57 6.06 2.79 13.17
N ASN A 58 7.01 2.37 14.00
CA ASN A 58 8.43 2.44 13.68
C ASN A 58 8.96 1.09 13.18
N ASP A 59 8.61 0.01 13.87
CA ASP A 59 9.20 -1.32 13.65
C ASP A 59 8.25 -2.23 12.84
N GLY A 60 7.01 -1.78 12.59
CA GLY A 60 5.97 -2.61 11.98
C GLY A 60 5.51 -3.75 12.87
N GLU A 61 5.87 -3.74 14.16
CA GLU A 61 5.68 -4.89 15.04
C GLU A 61 4.21 -5.02 15.47
N ILE A 62 3.45 -5.82 14.73
CA ILE A 62 2.07 -6.18 15.06
C ILE A 62 2.06 -7.65 15.46
N ASN A 63 2.02 -7.89 16.76
CA ASN A 63 1.84 -9.21 17.35
C ASN A 63 0.73 -9.11 18.40
N PHE A 64 -0.51 -9.12 17.94
CA PHE A 64 -1.69 -9.03 18.77
C PHE A 64 -2.46 -10.35 18.74
N SER A 65 -3.21 -10.63 19.81
CA SER A 65 -4.20 -11.70 19.78
C SER A 65 -5.29 -11.37 18.74
N MET A 66 -5.95 -12.40 18.22
CA MET A 66 -7.07 -12.24 17.28
C MET A 66 -8.16 -11.30 17.83
N GLU A 67 -8.51 -11.45 19.11
CA GLU A 67 -9.45 -10.57 19.80
C GLU A 67 -9.02 -9.10 19.74
N LYS A 68 -7.74 -8.82 19.98
CA LYS A 68 -7.21 -7.46 19.96
C LYS A 68 -7.14 -6.88 18.55
N ILE A 69 -6.85 -7.70 17.54
CA ILE A 69 -6.91 -7.31 16.12
C ILE A 69 -8.33 -6.86 15.76
N ILE A 70 -9.34 -7.63 16.15
CA ILE A 70 -10.75 -7.31 15.91
C ILE A 70 -11.15 -6.01 16.64
N ASP A 71 -10.80 -5.87 17.93
CA ASP A 71 -11.05 -4.64 18.71
C ASP A 71 -10.48 -3.40 18.02
N ILE A 72 -9.23 -3.47 17.56
CA ILE A 72 -8.58 -2.37 16.83
C ILE A 72 -9.32 -2.09 15.53
N ALA A 73 -9.61 -3.11 14.70
CA ALA A 73 -10.33 -2.92 13.44
C ALA A 73 -11.68 -2.20 13.65
N LEU A 74 -12.44 -2.60 14.66
CA LEU A 74 -13.72 -1.97 15.00
C LEU A 74 -13.56 -0.50 15.41
N LYS A 75 -12.55 -0.17 16.23
CA LYS A 75 -12.24 1.21 16.61
C LYS A 75 -11.81 2.06 15.43
N LEU A 76 -11.19 1.48 14.41
CA LEU A 76 -10.84 2.15 13.16
C LEU A 76 -12.06 2.32 12.22
N GLY A 77 -13.26 1.90 12.63
CA GLY A 77 -14.46 1.94 11.81
C GLY A 77 -14.45 0.90 10.68
N LYS A 78 -13.77 -0.24 10.89
CA LYS A 78 -13.66 -1.32 9.92
C LYS A 78 -14.29 -2.59 10.48
N TYR A 79 -14.99 -3.31 9.62
CA TYR A 79 -15.35 -4.70 9.90
C TYR A 79 -14.29 -5.62 9.29
N PRO A 80 -13.64 -6.49 10.09
CA PRO A 80 -12.77 -7.50 9.53
C PRO A 80 -13.63 -8.53 8.78
N SER A 81 -13.12 -9.01 7.64
CA SER A 81 -13.78 -10.03 6.82
C SER A 81 -12.81 -11.17 6.56
N PHE A 82 -13.17 -12.37 6.99
CA PHE A 82 -12.38 -13.58 6.78
C PHE A 82 -13.19 -14.58 5.95
N GLU A 83 -12.53 -15.20 5.00
CA GLU A 83 -13.11 -16.26 4.19
C GLU A 83 -12.21 -17.49 4.24
N PHE A 84 -12.80 -18.64 4.56
CA PHE A 84 -12.14 -19.93 4.48
C PHE A 84 -12.53 -20.57 3.17
N VAL A 85 -11.53 -20.87 2.34
CA VAL A 85 -11.74 -21.47 1.02
C VAL A 85 -10.92 -22.75 0.90
N ASP A 86 -11.39 -23.66 0.05
CA ASP A 86 -10.63 -24.84 -0.32
C ASP A 86 -9.28 -24.46 -0.94
N LYS A 87 -8.20 -25.14 -0.53
CA LYS A 87 -6.83 -24.82 -0.98
C LYS A 87 -6.69 -24.95 -2.49
N ASP A 88 -7.27 -25.99 -3.09
CA ASP A 88 -7.16 -26.21 -4.53
C ASP A 88 -8.00 -25.18 -5.30
N ALA A 89 -9.18 -24.80 -4.78
CA ALA A 89 -9.97 -23.71 -5.33
C ALA A 89 -9.22 -22.37 -5.28
N PHE A 90 -8.57 -22.05 -4.17
CA PHE A 90 -7.76 -20.83 -4.03
C PHE A 90 -6.62 -20.78 -5.05
N LEU A 91 -5.85 -21.86 -5.18
CA LEU A 91 -4.75 -21.96 -6.14
C LEU A 91 -5.23 -21.81 -7.59
N ARG A 92 -6.37 -22.41 -7.95
CA ARG A 92 -6.97 -22.27 -9.29
C ARG A 92 -7.37 -20.82 -9.58
N ASN A 93 -7.94 -20.12 -8.60
CA ASN A 93 -8.37 -18.72 -8.77
C ASN A 93 -7.18 -17.76 -8.89
N GLU A 94 -6.09 -17.97 -8.14
CA GLU A 94 -4.88 -17.14 -8.24
C GLU A 94 -4.25 -17.19 -9.64
N LEU A 95 -4.32 -18.34 -10.32
CA LEU A 95 -3.80 -18.49 -11.68
C LEU A 95 -4.66 -17.75 -12.71
N ARG A 96 -5.99 -17.71 -12.54
CA ARG A 96 -6.91 -16.99 -13.44
C ARG A 96 -6.71 -15.48 -13.43
N VAL A 97 -6.33 -14.89 -12.29
CA VAL A 97 -6.06 -13.45 -12.19
C VAL A 97 -4.86 -13.04 -13.07
N LYS A 98 -3.94 -13.96 -13.38
CA LYS A 98 -2.78 -13.70 -14.25
C LYS A 98 -3.10 -13.72 -15.74
N ASP A 99 -4.24 -14.32 -16.12
CA ASP A 99 -4.67 -14.44 -17.53
C ASP A 99 -5.61 -13.29 -17.95
N VAL A 100 -6.03 -12.44 -17.01
CA VAL A 100 -6.64 -11.15 -17.32
C VAL A 100 -5.49 -10.18 -17.59
N GLN A 101 -5.26 -9.84 -18.88
CA GLN A 101 -4.26 -8.85 -19.28
C GLN A 101 -4.41 -7.59 -18.40
N PRO A 102 -3.35 -7.08 -17.75
CA PRO A 102 -3.43 -5.80 -17.10
C PRO A 102 -3.85 -4.79 -18.17
N GLN A 103 -4.91 -4.03 -17.91
CA GLN A 103 -5.18 -2.81 -18.67
C GLN A 103 -3.96 -1.93 -18.42
N VAL A 104 -3.01 -1.94 -19.35
CA VAL A 104 -1.76 -1.23 -19.20
C VAL A 104 -2.12 0.25 -19.19
N LEU A 105 -1.95 0.92 -18.04
CA LEU A 105 -2.02 2.37 -17.97
C LEU A 105 -0.85 2.89 -18.81
N GLN A 106 -1.10 3.24 -20.07
CA GLN A 106 -0.13 3.90 -20.92
C GLN A 106 0.06 5.32 -20.39
N LEU A 107 1.06 5.49 -19.52
CA LEU A 107 1.56 6.80 -19.17
C LEU A 107 2.22 7.38 -20.42
N ASN A 108 1.57 8.39 -21.01
CA ASN A 108 2.11 9.11 -22.15
C ASN A 108 3.30 9.97 -21.69
N ILE A 109 4.50 9.46 -21.93
CA ILE A 109 5.77 10.09 -21.55
C ILE A 109 5.96 11.44 -22.27
N ASN A 110 5.18 11.73 -23.32
CA ASN A 110 5.24 13.00 -24.06
C ASN A 110 4.61 14.20 -23.32
N GLN A 111 4.07 14.01 -22.11
CA GLN A 111 3.61 15.10 -21.24
C GLN A 111 4.54 15.38 -20.06
N LEU A 112 5.70 14.71 -19.98
CA LEU A 112 6.76 15.11 -19.07
C LEU A 112 7.61 16.17 -19.74
N ASP A 113 7.40 17.43 -19.38
CA ASP A 113 8.35 18.50 -19.69
C ASP A 113 9.67 18.15 -18.99
N CYS A 114 10.65 17.67 -19.77
CA CYS A 114 12.01 17.47 -19.29
C CYS A 114 12.64 18.84 -19.01
N ILE A 115 12.97 19.12 -17.75
CA ILE A 115 13.88 20.22 -17.42
C ILE A 115 15.29 19.74 -17.77
N GLU A 116 15.86 20.20 -18.88
CA GLU A 116 17.28 20.04 -19.15
C GLU A 116 18.07 20.93 -18.19
N VAL A 117 18.84 20.30 -17.30
CA VAL A 117 19.81 21.00 -16.44
C VAL A 117 21.17 20.85 -17.08
N GLU A 118 21.60 21.86 -17.84
CA GLU A 118 23.01 21.94 -18.26
C GLU A 118 23.88 22.32 -17.05
N LYS A 119 24.85 21.48 -16.73
CA LYS A 119 25.93 21.84 -15.80
C LYS A 119 27.05 22.51 -16.59
N SER A 120 27.10 23.83 -16.55
CA SER A 120 28.36 24.58 -16.66
C SER A 120 28.58 25.38 -15.38
N GLY A 121 29.84 25.55 -14.98
CA GLY A 121 30.24 26.05 -13.66
C GLY A 121 29.45 27.27 -13.16
N SER A 122 29.04 27.16 -11.88
CA SER A 122 28.59 28.22 -10.97
C SER A 122 27.76 29.37 -11.58
N GLU A 123 26.51 29.09 -11.97
CA GLU A 123 25.31 29.94 -11.76
C GLU A 123 24.11 29.27 -12.45
N ILE A 124 22.97 29.17 -11.75
CA ILE A 124 21.74 28.54 -12.28
C ILE A 124 20.86 29.65 -12.87
N SER A 125 20.64 29.63 -14.18
CA SER A 125 19.62 30.46 -14.83
C SER A 125 18.62 29.55 -15.56
N THR A 126 17.33 29.67 -15.23
CA THR A 126 16.25 28.94 -15.89
C THR A 126 15.61 29.83 -16.96
N SER A 127 15.54 29.34 -18.20
CA SER A 127 14.75 29.96 -19.28
C SER A 127 13.70 28.96 -19.78
N SER A 128 12.43 29.34 -19.73
CA SER A 128 11.32 28.56 -20.28
C SER A 128 10.98 29.07 -21.68
N LYS A 129 11.10 28.22 -22.71
CA LYS A 129 10.60 28.52 -24.06
C LYS A 129 9.16 28.01 -24.17
N MET A 130 8.20 28.92 -24.27
CA MET A 130 6.83 28.58 -24.64
C MET A 130 6.77 28.26 -26.14
N VAL A 131 6.40 27.02 -26.49
CA VAL A 131 6.11 26.65 -27.89
C VAL A 131 4.61 26.76 -28.13
N SER A 132 4.18 27.86 -28.75
CA SER A 132 2.81 28.06 -29.22
C SER A 132 2.55 27.19 -30.45
N HIS A 133 1.66 26.20 -30.35
CA HIS A 133 1.14 25.47 -31.51
C HIS A 133 -0.24 26.02 -31.90
N GLN A 134 -0.31 26.61 -33.10
CA GLN A 134 -1.56 26.99 -33.76
C GLN A 134 -2.21 25.73 -34.33
N LEU A 135 -3.44 25.42 -33.93
CA LEU A 135 -4.23 24.33 -34.50
C LEU A 135 -4.81 24.77 -35.85
N THR A 136 -4.44 24.09 -36.93
CA THR A 136 -5.17 24.17 -38.21
C THR A 136 -6.02 22.92 -38.38
N PHE A 137 -7.34 23.10 -38.45
CA PHE A 137 -8.30 22.06 -38.83
C PHE A 137 -8.42 21.99 -40.35
N ASN A 138 -8.37 20.79 -40.90
CA ASN A 138 -8.92 20.44 -42.22
C ASN A 138 -10.00 19.38 -42.01
#